data_AF-A0ABD2LR28-F1
#
_entry.id   AF-A0ABD2LR28-F1
#
_cell.length_a   1.000
_cell.length_b   1.000
_cell.length_c   1.000
_cell.angle_alpha   90.00
_cell.angle_beta   90.00
_cell.angle_gamma   90.00
#
_symmetry.space_group_name_H-M   'P 1'
#
loop_
_entity.id
_entity.type
_entity.pdbx_description
1 polymer ?
#
loop_
_entity_poly.entity_id
_entity_poly.type
_entity_poly.pdbx_seq_one_letter_code
_entity_poly.pdbx_strand_id
1 'polypeptide(L)'
;MMNSSNKNAEEGAAGKKEVRERHLHRSNVEEAEAEAIDVEAEAEAEEEEEDDDTPHYSPFADDAKLLPALQKPIFQVEQFTLKTFFELHLEVMGRRDSRAGCLRTFNMTVGDFEPIPHEEVPAAMQDFIRWFNQHLEAKSMIAGEFAARAHHTLVRKIEK
;
A
#
# COMPACT_ATOMS: atom_id res chain seq x y z
N MET A 1 -21.96 -63.77 -24.84
CA MET A 1 -20.49 -63.82 -24.70
C MET A 1 -20.15 -62.87 -23.55
N MET A 2 -19.75 -63.41 -22.39
CA MET A 2 -18.34 -63.70 -22.03
C MET A 2 -17.57 -62.40 -21.77
N ASN A 3 -17.27 -62.05 -20.51
CA ASN A 3 -16.16 -62.53 -19.64
C ASN A 3 -14.81 -61.91 -20.08
N SER A 4 -13.86 -61.52 -19.20
CA SER A 4 -13.74 -61.62 -17.72
C SER A 4 -12.80 -60.48 -17.23
N SER A 5 -12.98 -59.92 -16.02
CA SER A 5 -12.43 -60.36 -14.71
C SER A 5 -10.90 -60.30 -14.54
N ASN A 6 -10.42 -59.39 -13.67
CA ASN A 6 -9.30 -59.50 -12.70
C ASN A 6 -9.36 -58.23 -11.81
N LYS A 7 -9.39 -58.21 -10.46
CA LYS A 7 -9.15 -59.22 -9.40
C LYS A 7 -7.70 -59.75 -9.37
N ASN A 8 -6.93 -59.76 -8.28
CA ASN A 8 -7.13 -59.55 -6.82
C ASN A 8 -6.18 -58.41 -6.29
N ALA A 9 -6.10 -57.96 -5.02
CA ALA A 9 -6.31 -58.54 -3.67
C ALA A 9 -5.30 -59.69 -3.34
N GLU A 10 -5.08 -60.17 -2.10
CA GLU A 10 -5.55 -59.91 -0.72
C GLU A 10 -4.29 -59.70 0.21
N GLU A 11 -4.28 -59.31 1.49
CA GLU A 11 -5.29 -58.96 2.53
C GLU A 11 -4.89 -57.61 3.24
N GLY A 12 -4.64 -57.33 4.54
CA GLY A 12 -4.78 -57.96 5.89
C GLY A 12 -3.61 -57.62 6.86
N ALA A 13 -3.66 -57.70 8.21
CA ALA A 13 -4.76 -57.67 9.21
C ALA A 13 -4.23 -57.78 10.68
N ALA A 14 -4.54 -56.82 11.58
CA ALA A 14 -4.55 -56.94 13.06
C ALA A 14 -4.91 -55.56 13.70
N GLY A 15 -5.56 -55.44 14.87
CA GLY A 15 -6.19 -56.43 15.76
C GLY A 15 -7.08 -55.75 16.81
N LYS A 16 -8.05 -56.48 17.40
CA LYS A 16 -9.08 -55.92 18.31
C LYS A 16 -8.69 -56.01 19.80
N LYS A 17 -9.13 -55.02 20.60
CA LYS A 17 -9.76 -55.11 21.95
C LYS A 17 -10.00 -53.67 22.46
N GLU A 18 -11.17 -53.21 22.91
CA GLU A 18 -12.16 -53.71 23.89
C GLU A 18 -11.75 -53.62 25.38
N VAL A 19 -12.60 -52.88 26.12
CA VAL A 19 -13.15 -53.22 27.45
C VAL A 19 -12.24 -53.05 28.70
N ARG A 20 -12.39 -51.87 29.33
CA ARG A 20 -12.98 -51.66 30.69
C ARG A 20 -12.15 -52.03 31.95
N GLU A 21 -12.59 -51.40 33.05
CA GLU A 21 -12.23 -51.62 34.47
C GLU A 21 -10.92 -50.93 34.90
N ARG A 22 -10.94 -49.86 35.71
CA ARG A 22 -11.50 -49.58 37.06
C ARG A 22 -10.54 -50.01 38.18
N HIS A 23 -10.34 -49.07 39.12
CA HIS A 23 -9.74 -49.26 40.44
C HIS A 23 -8.21 -49.58 40.43
N LEU A 24 -7.42 -49.22 41.45
CA LEU A 24 -7.72 -48.61 42.76
C LEU A 24 -6.54 -47.74 43.25
N HIS A 25 -6.77 -46.92 44.28
CA HIS A 25 -5.77 -46.22 45.12
C HIS A 25 -4.81 -45.19 44.47
N ARG A 26 -5.15 -43.90 44.62
CA ARG A 26 -4.43 -43.05 45.58
C ARG A 26 -5.32 -41.89 46.04
N SER A 27 -5.45 -41.72 47.35
CA SER A 27 -6.34 -40.77 48.02
C SER A 27 -5.56 -39.82 48.90
N ASN A 28 -5.95 -38.54 48.86
CA ASN A 28 -5.96 -37.55 49.94
C ASN A 28 -4.70 -37.40 50.83
N VAL A 29 -3.89 -36.38 50.53
CA VAL A 29 -3.55 -35.23 51.43
C VAL A 29 -3.39 -34.04 50.46
N GLU A 30 -4.08 -32.89 50.53
CA GLU A 30 -4.85 -32.18 51.58
C GLU A 30 -4.01 -31.34 52.56
N GLU A 31 -3.20 -30.44 52.00
CA GLU A 31 -2.80 -29.11 52.52
C GLU A 31 -2.56 -28.24 51.25
N ALA A 32 -3.15 -27.06 51.02
CA ALA A 32 -3.33 -25.83 51.82
C ALA A 32 -2.23 -24.79 51.52
N GLU A 33 -2.58 -23.50 51.69
CA GLU A 33 -1.76 -22.30 51.40
C GLU A 33 -1.43 -22.05 49.91
N ALA A 34 -1.23 -20.81 49.43
CA ALA A 34 -1.76 -19.49 49.81
C ALA A 34 -1.46 -18.51 48.65
N GLU A 35 -1.87 -17.25 48.78
CA GLU A 35 -1.69 -16.19 47.77
C GLU A 35 -0.22 -15.93 47.37
N ALA A 36 0.00 -15.80 46.06
CA ALA A 36 1.04 -14.93 45.50
C ALA A 36 0.48 -14.31 44.21
N ILE A 37 -0.20 -13.17 44.33
CA ILE A 37 -0.49 -12.29 43.19
C ILE A 37 0.76 -11.44 43.01
N ASP A 38 1.63 -11.85 42.09
CA ASP A 38 2.83 -11.06 41.77
C ASP A 38 2.41 -9.83 40.96
N VAL A 39 2.40 -8.68 41.62
CA VAL A 39 2.14 -7.39 40.98
C VAL A 39 3.49 -6.91 40.43
N GLU A 40 3.83 -7.37 39.22
CA GLU A 40 4.95 -6.79 38.47
C GLU A 40 4.63 -5.30 38.26
N ALA A 41 5.40 -4.45 38.94
CA ALA A 41 5.15 -3.02 38.97
C ALA A 41 5.39 -2.40 37.59
N GLU A 42 4.45 -1.55 37.16
CA GLU A 42 4.60 -0.71 35.98
C GLU A 42 5.76 0.26 36.22
N ALA A 43 6.93 -0.10 35.69
CA ALA A 43 8.08 0.79 35.62
C ALA A 43 7.80 1.83 34.53
N GLU A 44 7.08 2.89 34.89
CA GLU A 44 7.00 4.12 34.10
C GLU A 44 8.42 4.67 33.94
N ALA A 45 9.07 4.31 32.84
CA ALA A 45 10.24 5.00 32.36
C ALA A 45 9.77 6.38 31.89
N GLU A 46 10.07 7.41 32.69
CA GLU A 46 9.98 8.79 32.23
C GLU A 46 10.94 8.92 31.03
N GLU A 47 10.40 8.87 29.81
CA GLU A 47 11.16 9.20 28.60
C GLU A 47 11.48 10.70 28.69
N GLU A 48 12.69 11.02 29.14
CA GLU A 48 13.25 12.36 29.03
C GLU A 48 13.26 12.73 27.53
N GLU A 49 12.29 13.55 27.11
CA GLU A 49 12.31 14.14 25.77
C GLU A 49 13.55 15.04 25.66
N GLU A 50 14.65 14.49 25.12
CA GLU A 50 15.77 15.28 24.65
C GLU A 50 15.21 16.29 23.64
N ASP A 51 15.25 17.58 23.98
CA ASP A 51 14.94 18.70 23.07
C ASP A 51 15.91 18.64 21.87
N ASP A 52 15.58 17.83 20.85
CA ASP A 52 16.35 17.70 19.63
C ASP A 52 16.23 18.98 18.80
N ASP A 53 17.14 19.91 19.09
CA ASP A 53 17.30 21.22 18.46
C ASP A 53 17.70 21.11 16.95
N THR A 54 17.51 19.94 16.33
CA THR A 54 17.56 19.82 14.87
C THR A 54 16.39 20.59 14.25
N PRO A 55 16.65 21.48 13.28
CA PRO A 55 15.59 22.26 12.65
C PRO A 55 14.68 21.33 11.85
N HIS A 56 13.53 20.99 12.45
CA HIS A 56 12.48 20.14 11.89
C HIS A 56 11.94 20.71 10.57
N TYR A 57 12.63 20.39 9.47
CA TYR A 57 12.28 20.83 8.14
C TYR A 57 11.04 20.09 7.66
N SER A 58 9.87 20.73 7.81
CA SER A 58 8.63 20.22 7.24
C SER A 58 8.82 19.96 5.73
N PRO A 59 8.50 18.75 5.22
CA PRO A 59 8.70 18.43 3.80
C PRO A 59 7.90 19.36 2.89
N PHE A 60 6.79 19.92 3.42
CA PHE A 60 5.86 20.87 2.81
C PHE A 60 6.25 22.35 2.98
N ALA A 61 7.42 22.68 3.54
CA ALA A 61 7.88 24.06 3.74
C ALA A 61 8.10 24.86 2.42
N ASP A 62 8.04 24.19 1.27
CA ASP A 62 8.05 24.80 -0.06
C ASP A 62 6.66 24.98 -0.67
N ASP A 63 5.60 24.35 -0.17
CA ASP A 63 4.27 24.29 -0.81
C ASP A 63 3.63 25.68 -0.98
N ALA A 64 3.84 26.59 -0.02
CA ALA A 64 3.39 27.98 -0.11
C ALA A 64 4.00 28.73 -1.33
N LYS A 65 5.13 28.25 -1.87
CA LYS A 65 5.82 28.81 -3.04
C LYS A 65 5.22 28.30 -4.36
N LEU A 66 4.40 27.24 -4.33
CA LEU A 66 3.65 26.75 -5.48
C LEU A 66 2.48 27.68 -5.86
N LEU A 67 1.82 28.32 -4.88
CA LEU A 67 0.68 29.21 -5.15
C LEU A 67 1.02 30.41 -6.07
N PRO A 68 2.16 31.13 -5.87
CA PRO A 68 2.65 32.10 -6.85
C PRO A 68 3.07 31.48 -8.19
N ALA A 69 3.65 30.28 -8.17
CA ALA A 69 4.08 29.59 -9.40
C ALA A 69 2.91 29.25 -10.32
N LEU A 70 1.76 28.84 -9.76
CA LEU A 70 0.53 28.56 -10.52
C LEU A 70 -0.06 29.79 -11.24
N GLN A 71 0.40 31.01 -10.94
CA GLN A 71 0.04 32.22 -11.68
C GLN A 71 0.83 32.39 -13.00
N LYS A 72 1.83 31.54 -13.27
CA LYS A 72 2.59 31.58 -14.54
C LYS A 72 1.66 31.29 -15.72
N PRO A 73 1.79 32.00 -16.86
CA PRO A 73 0.87 31.85 -18.02
C PRO A 73 0.72 30.42 -18.55
N ILE A 74 1.71 29.55 -18.34
CA ILE A 74 1.66 28.14 -18.76
C ILE A 74 0.64 27.28 -17.99
N PHE A 75 0.20 27.71 -16.82
CA PHE A 75 -0.86 27.08 -16.03
C PHE A 75 -2.22 27.79 -16.22
N GLN A 76 -2.21 29.00 -16.77
CA GLN A 76 -3.41 29.80 -17.09
C GLN A 76 -3.87 29.51 -18.53
N VAL A 77 -4.05 28.23 -18.85
CA VAL A 77 -4.32 27.70 -20.19
C VAL A 77 -5.65 26.97 -20.27
N GLU A 78 -6.36 27.09 -21.39
CA GLU A 78 -7.63 26.39 -21.63
C GLU A 78 -7.45 24.88 -21.86
N GLN A 79 -6.27 24.46 -22.36
CA GLN A 79 -5.91 23.06 -22.54
C GLN A 79 -4.63 22.71 -21.77
N PHE A 80 -4.69 21.64 -20.99
CA PHE A 80 -3.56 21.07 -20.28
C PHE A 80 -2.68 20.25 -21.24
N THR A 81 -1.34 20.29 -21.07
CA THR A 81 -0.39 19.66 -22.00
C THR A 81 0.73 18.93 -21.26
N LEU A 82 1.50 18.09 -21.98
CA LEU A 82 2.72 17.48 -21.43
C LEU A 82 3.71 18.55 -20.94
N LYS A 83 3.81 19.69 -21.65
CA LYS A 83 4.64 20.82 -21.23
C LYS A 83 4.14 21.39 -19.91
N THR A 84 2.83 21.63 -19.79
CA THR A 84 2.20 22.10 -18.54
C THR A 84 2.46 21.14 -17.38
N PHE A 85 2.38 19.82 -17.62
CA PHE A 85 2.71 18.80 -16.62
C PHE A 85 4.18 18.82 -16.20
N PHE A 86 5.10 18.91 -17.17
CA PHE A 86 6.55 18.97 -16.89
C PHE A 86 6.96 20.25 -16.16
N GLU A 87 6.35 21.39 -16.50
CA GLU A 87 6.61 22.66 -15.82
C GLU A 87 6.04 22.63 -14.39
N LEU A 88 4.87 22.02 -14.15
CA LEU A 88 4.37 21.78 -12.79
C LEU A 88 5.34 20.89 -11.99
N HIS A 89 5.86 19.83 -12.60
CA HIS A 89 6.85 18.95 -11.98
C HIS A 89 8.19 19.68 -11.68
N LEU A 90 8.59 20.66 -12.51
CA LEU A 90 9.74 21.53 -12.26
C LEU A 90 9.52 22.47 -11.07
N GLU A 91 8.34 23.08 -10.91
CA GLU A 91 8.06 23.94 -9.76
C GLU A 91 8.06 23.16 -8.43
N VAL A 92 7.61 21.91 -8.43
CA VAL A 92 7.58 21.04 -7.25
C VAL A 92 8.96 20.43 -6.93
N MET A 93 9.63 19.83 -7.93
CA MET A 93 10.82 19.00 -7.70
C MET A 93 12.14 19.66 -8.13
N GLY A 94 12.13 20.72 -8.93
CA GLY A 94 13.33 21.28 -9.58
C GLY A 94 14.38 21.90 -8.65
N ARG A 95 14.05 22.07 -7.36
CA ARG A 95 15.01 22.45 -6.30
C ARG A 95 15.72 21.24 -5.66
N ARG A 96 15.18 20.03 -5.84
CA ARG A 96 15.57 18.80 -5.12
C ARG A 96 16.09 17.70 -6.05
N ASP A 97 15.65 17.64 -7.31
CA ASP A 97 16.11 16.67 -8.32
C ASP A 97 16.33 17.34 -9.69
N SER A 98 17.52 17.16 -10.27
CA SER A 98 17.87 17.65 -11.62
C SER A 98 17.09 16.97 -12.76
N ARG A 99 16.35 15.89 -12.47
CA ARG A 99 15.47 15.16 -13.39
C ARG A 99 14.02 15.65 -13.33
N ALA A 100 13.72 16.68 -12.54
CA ALA A 100 12.41 17.32 -12.53
C ALA A 100 11.99 17.76 -13.94
N GLY A 101 10.69 17.72 -14.22
CA GLY A 101 10.15 17.97 -15.57
C GLY A 101 10.41 16.86 -16.61
N CYS A 102 11.05 15.75 -16.23
CA CYS A 102 11.18 14.58 -17.10
C CYS A 102 10.28 13.42 -16.65
N LEU A 103 10.00 12.50 -17.58
CA LEU A 103 9.44 11.18 -17.26
C LEU A 103 10.55 10.26 -16.72
N ARG A 104 10.18 9.27 -15.88
CA ARG A 104 11.14 8.28 -15.37
C ARG A 104 11.69 7.39 -16.48
N THR A 105 12.96 7.03 -16.36
CA THR A 105 13.72 6.23 -17.33
C THR A 105 14.04 4.82 -16.82
N PHE A 106 13.29 4.33 -15.83
CA PHE A 106 13.45 3.02 -15.21
C PHE A 106 12.16 2.57 -14.51
N ASN A 107 12.03 1.25 -14.30
CA ASN A 107 10.96 0.66 -13.50
C ASN A 107 11.32 0.76 -12.01
N MET A 108 10.31 0.92 -11.15
CA MET A 108 10.47 1.08 -9.70
C MET A 108 9.23 0.53 -8.98
N THR A 109 9.33 0.24 -7.69
CA THR A 109 8.20 -0.11 -6.82
C THR A 109 7.84 1.08 -5.92
N VAL A 110 6.60 1.12 -5.43
CA VAL A 110 6.10 2.15 -4.50
C VAL A 110 5.32 1.44 -3.39
N GLY A 111 6.06 0.97 -2.38
CA GLY A 111 5.56 -0.07 -1.47
C GLY A 111 5.22 -1.34 -2.25
N ASP A 112 4.04 -1.91 -1.99
CA ASP A 112 3.55 -3.14 -2.61
C ASP A 112 3.04 -2.94 -4.06
N PHE A 113 3.14 -1.73 -4.61
CA PHE A 113 2.63 -1.39 -5.95
C PHE A 113 3.75 -1.25 -6.99
N GLU A 114 3.58 -1.93 -8.13
CA GLU A 114 4.37 -1.71 -9.34
C GLU A 114 3.58 -0.79 -10.30
N PRO A 115 4.04 0.45 -10.57
CA PRO A 115 3.51 1.27 -11.65
C PRO A 115 3.80 0.65 -13.03
N ILE A 116 3.12 1.15 -14.06
CA ILE A 116 3.32 0.74 -15.47
C ILE A 116 4.82 0.72 -15.89
N PRO A 117 5.23 -0.11 -16.87
CA PRO A 117 6.59 -0.07 -17.41
C PRO A 117 6.98 1.35 -17.86
N HIS A 118 8.23 1.77 -17.59
CA HIS A 118 8.67 3.13 -17.90
C HIS A 118 8.63 3.45 -19.40
N GLU A 119 8.82 2.43 -20.25
CA GLU A 119 8.66 2.47 -21.70
C GLU A 119 7.22 2.81 -22.14
N GLU A 120 6.21 2.47 -21.34
CA GLU A 120 4.79 2.75 -21.64
C GLU A 120 4.38 4.17 -21.21
N VAL A 121 5.05 4.75 -20.21
CA VAL A 121 4.73 6.07 -19.61
C VAL A 121 4.53 7.19 -20.65
N PRO A 122 5.32 7.33 -21.74
CA PRO A 122 5.11 8.40 -22.71
C PRO A 122 3.78 8.33 -23.45
N ALA A 123 3.31 7.12 -23.80
CA ALA A 123 1.99 6.93 -24.42
C ALA A 123 0.88 7.13 -23.38
N ALA A 124 1.04 6.48 -22.23
CA ALA A 124 0.18 6.60 -21.06
C ALA A 124 -0.15 8.06 -20.66
N MET A 125 0.86 8.94 -20.61
CA MET A 125 0.65 10.34 -20.27
C MET A 125 -0.12 11.12 -21.36
N GLN A 126 0.01 10.74 -22.64
CA GLN A 126 -0.79 11.33 -23.72
C GLN A 126 -2.26 10.91 -23.61
N ASP A 127 -2.54 9.66 -23.24
CA ASP A 127 -3.90 9.19 -22.95
C ASP A 127 -4.52 9.89 -21.75
N PHE A 128 -3.76 10.05 -20.65
CA PHE A 128 -4.17 10.84 -19.49
C PHE A 128 -4.52 12.29 -19.86
N ILE A 129 -3.66 12.98 -20.62
CA ILE A 129 -3.88 14.38 -21.02
C ILE A 129 -5.09 14.51 -21.96
N ARG A 130 -5.27 13.59 -22.91
CA ARG A 130 -6.44 13.50 -23.77
C ARG A 130 -7.73 13.33 -22.95
N TRP A 131 -7.74 12.40 -22.00
CA TRP A 131 -8.86 12.19 -21.08
C TRP A 131 -9.14 13.44 -20.23
N PHE A 132 -8.10 14.08 -19.69
CA PHE A 132 -8.20 15.25 -18.82
C PHE A 132 -8.85 16.43 -19.53
N ASN A 133 -8.37 16.79 -20.73
CA ASN A 133 -8.92 17.90 -21.52
C ASN A 133 -10.37 17.63 -21.94
N GLN A 134 -10.70 16.41 -22.37
CA GLN A 134 -12.08 16.04 -22.71
C GLN A 134 -13.06 16.28 -21.55
N HIS A 135 -12.67 15.99 -20.31
CA HIS A 135 -13.51 16.18 -19.13
C HIS A 135 -13.54 17.64 -18.66
N LEU A 136 -12.43 18.37 -18.81
CA LEU A 136 -12.32 19.80 -18.53
C LEU A 136 -13.21 20.63 -19.47
N GLU A 137 -13.15 20.36 -20.78
CA GLU A 137 -13.97 21.01 -21.81
C GLU A 137 -15.45 20.67 -21.67
N ALA A 138 -15.79 19.38 -21.48
CA ALA A 138 -17.17 18.93 -21.36
C ALA A 138 -17.84 19.29 -20.02
N LYS A 139 -17.06 19.63 -18.97
CA LYS A 139 -17.53 19.87 -17.59
C LYS A 139 -18.42 18.73 -17.07
N SER A 140 -18.06 17.49 -17.43
CA SER A 140 -18.89 16.29 -17.26
C SER A 140 -18.91 15.71 -15.85
N MET A 141 -18.17 16.29 -14.91
CA MET A 141 -18.01 15.85 -13.52
C MET A 141 -17.96 17.05 -12.58
N ILE A 142 -18.34 16.86 -11.31
CA ILE A 142 -18.13 17.89 -10.28
C ILE A 142 -16.62 18.04 -10.01
N ALA A 143 -16.16 19.26 -9.73
CA ALA A 143 -14.72 19.58 -9.66
C ALA A 143 -13.93 18.69 -8.69
N GLY A 144 -14.49 18.36 -7.52
CA GLY A 144 -13.85 17.47 -6.54
C GLY A 144 -13.75 16.01 -7.02
N GLU A 145 -14.74 15.51 -7.74
CA GLU A 145 -14.71 14.17 -8.34
C GLU A 145 -13.69 14.12 -9.49
N PHE A 146 -13.69 15.14 -10.35
CA PHE A 146 -12.73 15.25 -11.45
C PHE A 146 -11.29 15.28 -10.92
N ALA A 147 -11.01 16.09 -9.90
CA ALA A 147 -9.70 16.15 -9.25
C ALA A 147 -9.30 14.80 -8.61
N ALA A 148 -10.21 14.14 -7.88
CA ALA A 148 -9.95 12.84 -7.27
C ALA A 148 -9.67 11.74 -8.32
N ARG A 149 -10.45 11.70 -9.42
CA ARG A 149 -10.22 10.79 -10.55
C ARG A 149 -8.89 11.08 -11.24
N ALA A 150 -8.61 12.34 -11.57
CA ALA A 150 -7.36 12.74 -12.23
C ALA A 150 -6.12 12.36 -11.39
N HIS A 151 -6.16 12.62 -10.08
CA HIS A 151 -5.10 12.21 -9.15
C HIS A 151 -4.94 10.68 -9.10
N HIS A 152 -6.02 9.92 -8.96
CA HIS A 152 -5.96 8.45 -8.93
C HIS A 152 -5.43 7.86 -10.26
N THR A 153 -5.87 8.36 -11.41
CA THR A 153 -5.39 7.94 -12.73
C THR A 153 -3.89 8.19 -12.85
N LEU A 154 -3.42 9.40 -12.54
CA LEU A 154 -2.01 9.78 -12.62
C LEU A 154 -1.09 8.94 -11.71
N VAL A 155 -1.52 8.62 -10.49
CA VAL A 155 -0.70 7.90 -9.50
C VAL A 155 -0.75 6.38 -9.66
N ARG A 156 -1.90 5.82 -10.06
CA ARG A 156 -2.15 4.37 -10.04
C ARG A 156 -2.50 3.72 -11.36
N LYS A 157 -3.22 4.41 -12.26
CA LYS A 157 -4.17 3.70 -13.13
C LYS A 157 -4.14 4.13 -14.58
N ILE A 158 -3.58 3.27 -15.42
CA ILE A 158 -3.93 3.17 -16.84
C ILE A 158 -4.28 1.71 -17.08
N GLU A 159 -5.58 1.46 -17.22
CA GLU A 159 -6.11 0.14 -17.56
C GLU A 159 -5.81 -0.16 -19.04
N LYS A 160 -5.49 -1.42 -19.33
CA LYS A 160 -5.30 -1.97 -20.67
C LYS A 160 -6.55 -2.72 -21.11
#